data_AF-A0A1H7QIE5-F1
#
_entry.id   AF-A0A1H7QIE5-F1
#
_cell.length_a   1.000
_cell.length_b   1.000
_cell.length_c   1.000
_cell.angle_alpha   90.00
_cell.angle_beta   90.00
_cell.angle_gamma   90.00
#
_symmetry.space_group_name_H-M   'P 1'
#
loop_
_entity.id
_entity.type
_entity.pdbx_description
1 polymer ?
#
loop_
_entity_poly.entity_id
_entity_poly.type
_entity_poly.pdbx_seq_one_letter_code
_entity_poly.pdbx_strand_id
1 'polypeptide(L)'
;MIQLIPSFSVSDYLSLFSIICTTLIGIVAVFYGRKTYFVSLKSFNENKNLYEAASFYIREFISVSPNKTIDPFLKKIASDQLNGGVEIPSFLTDILIRKYADYYFYLVKSLRTTWKFFKVENGEIQCIYSERELVFKGLAYGALYTVTGSLAFFIFSNFTWFLARYTSDSALNTGMTLIILLVFLLFVALGSLVMIFKLITVRDINQSLNLLKQSENNRS
;
A
#
# COMPACT_ATOMS: atom_id res chain seq x y z
N MET A 1 22.23 -5.18 -52.59
CA MET A 1 22.95 -4.57 -51.45
C MET A 1 21.92 -4.36 -50.36
N ILE A 2 22.11 -5.01 -49.22
CA ILE A 2 21.10 -5.32 -48.20
C ILE A 2 20.65 -4.04 -47.50
N GLN A 3 19.34 -3.96 -47.23
CA GLN A 3 18.65 -2.83 -46.60
C GLN A 3 19.33 -2.42 -45.28
N LEU A 4 19.65 -1.12 -45.20
CA LEU A 4 20.07 -0.44 -43.97
C LEU A 4 18.96 -0.61 -42.91
N ILE A 5 19.33 -1.14 -41.75
CA ILE A 5 18.55 -0.98 -40.53
C ILE A 5 18.47 0.54 -40.28
N PRO A 6 17.27 1.14 -40.15
CA PRO A 6 17.17 2.58 -39.98
C PRO A 6 17.86 2.98 -38.68
N SER A 7 18.77 3.95 -38.76
CA SER A 7 19.37 4.57 -37.59
C SER A 7 18.26 5.23 -36.78
N PHE A 8 18.01 4.74 -35.56
CA PHE A 8 17.10 5.41 -34.64
C PHE A 8 17.55 6.85 -34.46
N SER A 9 16.68 7.79 -34.77
CA SER A 9 16.98 9.21 -34.69
C SER A 9 16.64 9.73 -33.28
N VAL A 10 17.08 10.95 -32.96
CA VAL A 10 16.77 11.60 -31.66
C VAL A 10 15.24 11.63 -31.39
N SER A 11 14.40 11.62 -32.44
CA SER A 11 12.94 11.56 -32.28
C SER A 11 12.45 10.23 -31.70
N ASP A 12 13.18 9.14 -31.92
CA ASP A 12 12.79 7.80 -31.48
C ASP A 12 13.09 7.60 -29.99
N TYR A 13 14.17 8.21 -29.51
CA TYR A 13 14.46 8.31 -28.07
C TYR A 13 13.48 9.23 -27.34
N LEU A 14 13.11 10.36 -27.96
CA LEU A 14 12.10 11.28 -27.42
C LEU A 14 10.71 10.66 -27.33
N SER A 15 10.35 9.79 -28.27
CA SER A 15 9.06 9.09 -28.26
C SER A 15 9.02 7.97 -27.20
N LEU A 16 10.10 7.20 -27.03
CA LEU A 16 10.24 6.28 -25.89
C LEU A 16 10.17 7.02 -24.54
N PHE A 17 10.81 8.17 -24.43
CA PHE A 17 10.75 9.04 -23.24
C PHE A 17 9.32 9.57 -23.00
N SER A 18 8.63 10.01 -24.05
CA SER A 18 7.23 10.44 -23.99
C SER A 18 6.32 9.34 -23.46
N ILE A 19 6.53 8.09 -23.88
CA ILE A 19 5.76 6.92 -23.41
C ILE A 19 6.03 6.67 -21.91
N ILE A 20 7.29 6.73 -21.46
CA ILE A 20 7.62 6.54 -20.04
C ILE A 20 7.03 7.66 -19.18
N CYS A 21 7.16 8.92 -19.59
CA CYS A 21 6.60 10.07 -18.89
C CYS A 21 5.07 10.05 -18.87
N THR A 22 4.40 9.72 -19.97
CA THR A 22 2.93 9.59 -20.00
C THR A 22 2.45 8.41 -19.15
N THR A 23 3.20 7.33 -19.08
CA THR A 23 2.89 6.19 -18.19
C THR A 23 3.05 6.58 -16.72
N LEU A 24 4.12 7.29 -16.35
CA LEU A 24 4.34 7.83 -15.00
C LEU A 24 3.25 8.85 -14.61
N ILE A 25 2.93 9.79 -15.50
CA ILE A 25 1.84 10.75 -15.31
C ILE A 25 0.50 10.02 -15.19
N GLY A 26 0.27 8.95 -15.96
CA GLY A 26 -0.92 8.11 -15.85
C GLY A 26 -1.01 7.42 -14.49
N ILE A 27 0.09 6.88 -13.97
CA ILE A 27 0.15 6.28 -12.63
C ILE A 27 -0.12 7.34 -11.54
N VAL A 28 0.47 8.53 -11.66
CA VAL A 28 0.22 9.66 -10.75
C VAL A 28 -1.24 10.13 -10.85
N ALA A 29 -1.79 10.26 -12.05
CA ALA A 29 -3.18 10.64 -12.30
C ALA A 29 -4.17 9.59 -11.77
N VAL A 30 -3.85 8.30 -11.82
CA VAL A 30 -4.64 7.24 -11.16
C VAL A 30 -4.54 7.34 -9.64
N PHE A 31 -3.36 7.65 -9.10
CA PHE A 31 -3.18 7.88 -7.66
C PHE A 31 -3.93 9.10 -7.15
N TYR A 32 -3.93 10.21 -7.89
CA TYR A 32 -4.64 11.45 -7.55
C TYR A 32 -6.13 11.42 -7.91
N GLY A 33 -6.49 10.72 -8.99
CA GLY A 33 -7.86 10.49 -9.46
C GLY A 33 -8.73 9.74 -8.44
N ARG A 34 -8.10 9.12 -7.43
CA ARG A 34 -8.77 8.61 -6.22
C ARG A 34 -9.54 9.67 -5.41
N LYS A 35 -9.41 10.97 -5.73
CA LYS A 35 -10.20 12.06 -5.14
C LYS A 35 -11.40 12.54 -5.99
N THR A 36 -11.75 11.87 -7.09
CA THR A 36 -12.88 12.25 -7.96
C THR A 36 -14.25 11.84 -7.39
N TYR A 37 -15.30 12.55 -7.81
CA TYR A 37 -16.69 12.35 -7.35
C TYR A 37 -17.17 10.89 -7.46
N PHE A 38 -16.85 10.18 -8.53
CA PHE A 38 -17.18 8.76 -8.71
C PHE A 38 -16.50 7.85 -7.68
N VAL A 39 -15.24 8.12 -7.32
CA VAL A 39 -14.52 7.38 -6.28
C VAL A 39 -15.11 7.69 -4.90
N SER A 40 -15.54 8.94 -4.65
CA SER A 40 -16.26 9.28 -3.42
C SER A 40 -17.65 8.62 -3.34
N LEU A 41 -18.36 8.47 -4.47
CA LEU A 41 -19.66 7.80 -4.51
C LEU A 41 -19.54 6.29 -4.29
N LYS A 42 -18.52 5.66 -4.89
CA LYS A 42 -18.16 4.27 -4.61
C LYS A 42 -17.78 4.09 -3.13
N SER A 43 -16.96 4.99 -2.59
CA SER A 43 -16.58 4.99 -1.17
C SER A 43 -17.80 5.19 -0.25
N PHE A 44 -18.77 6.02 -0.65
CA PHE A 44 -20.00 6.24 0.09
C PHE A 44 -20.89 4.99 0.11
N ASN A 45 -21.08 4.33 -1.03
CA ASN A 45 -21.83 3.07 -1.10
C ASN A 45 -21.13 1.94 -0.33
N GLU A 46 -19.81 1.85 -0.40
CA GLU A 46 -19.02 0.92 0.42
C GLU A 46 -19.23 1.20 1.93
N ASN A 47 -19.20 2.47 2.34
CA ASN A 47 -19.45 2.85 3.73
C ASN A 47 -20.88 2.54 4.18
N LYS A 48 -21.89 2.81 3.35
CA LYS A 48 -23.30 2.50 3.67
C LYS A 48 -23.50 1.01 3.94
N ASN A 49 -22.96 0.16 3.07
CA ASN A 49 -23.04 -1.29 3.24
C ASN A 49 -22.31 -1.77 4.51
N LEU A 50 -21.19 -1.12 4.89
CA LEU A 50 -20.46 -1.42 6.13
C LEU A 50 -21.28 -1.09 7.39
N TYR A 51 -22.01 0.03 7.41
CA TYR A 51 -22.88 0.37 8.54
C TYR A 51 -24.09 -0.56 8.66
N GLU A 52 -24.68 -0.99 7.54
CA GLU A 52 -25.75 -1.99 7.53
C GLU A 52 -25.23 -3.35 8.05
N ALA A 53 -24.05 -3.77 7.59
CA ALA A 53 -23.40 -4.99 8.08
C ALA A 53 -23.06 -4.93 9.58
N ALA A 54 -22.58 -3.79 10.08
CA ALA A 54 -22.30 -3.61 11.51
C ALA A 54 -23.58 -3.63 12.34
N SER A 55 -24.63 -2.97 11.86
CA SER A 55 -25.93 -2.95 12.53
C SER A 55 -26.51 -4.37 12.63
N PHE A 56 -26.41 -5.15 11.55
CA PHE A 56 -26.75 -6.56 11.55
C PHE A 56 -25.90 -7.36 12.55
N TYR A 57 -24.58 -7.20 12.53
CA TYR A 57 -23.66 -7.93 13.40
C TYR A 57 -23.92 -7.63 14.88
N ILE A 58 -24.13 -6.35 15.22
CA ILE A 58 -24.44 -5.94 16.59
C ILE A 58 -25.75 -6.59 17.05
N ARG A 59 -26.81 -6.50 16.24
CA ARG A 59 -28.13 -7.03 16.57
C ARG A 59 -28.12 -8.55 16.76
N GLU A 60 -27.47 -9.28 15.85
CA GLU A 60 -27.51 -10.74 15.82
C GLU A 60 -26.47 -11.44 16.67
N PHE A 61 -25.38 -10.76 17.08
CA PHE A 61 -24.27 -11.43 17.78
C PHE A 61 -23.76 -10.71 19.03
N ILE A 62 -24.00 -9.40 19.19
CA ILE A 62 -23.52 -8.61 20.34
C ILE A 62 -24.65 -8.36 21.35
N SER A 63 -25.81 -7.87 20.89
CA SER A 63 -26.95 -7.51 21.74
C SER A 63 -27.92 -8.66 22.00
N VAL A 64 -27.49 -9.89 21.78
CA VAL A 64 -28.31 -11.09 21.93
C VAL A 64 -28.52 -11.43 23.41
N SER A 65 -29.72 -11.89 23.75
CA SER A 65 -30.03 -12.40 25.09
C SER A 65 -29.08 -13.53 25.49
N PRO A 66 -28.59 -13.58 26.75
CA PRO A 66 -27.64 -14.59 27.21
C PRO A 66 -28.11 -16.04 27.05
N ASN A 67 -29.41 -16.26 26.83
CA ASN A 67 -30.01 -17.58 26.65
C ASN A 67 -30.02 -18.08 25.19
N LYS A 68 -29.69 -17.24 24.21
CA LYS A 68 -29.65 -17.65 22.79
C LYS A 68 -28.24 -18.12 22.46
N THR A 69 -28.10 -19.39 22.08
CA THR A 69 -26.86 -19.96 21.57
C THR A 69 -26.54 -19.36 20.20
N ILE A 70 -25.37 -18.72 20.08
CA ILE A 70 -24.88 -18.16 18.82
C ILE A 70 -24.03 -19.21 18.11
N ASP A 71 -24.30 -19.46 16.84
CA ASP A 71 -23.46 -20.31 15.99
C ASP A 71 -22.09 -19.62 15.74
N PRO A 72 -20.97 -20.22 16.18
CA PRO A 72 -19.64 -19.67 15.99
C PRO A 72 -19.23 -19.49 14.51
N PHE A 73 -19.71 -20.37 13.64
CA PHE A 73 -19.40 -20.34 12.21
C PHE A 73 -20.11 -19.17 11.52
N LEU A 74 -21.41 -18.98 11.79
CA LEU A 74 -22.17 -17.83 11.25
C LEU A 74 -21.60 -16.51 11.76
N LYS A 75 -21.22 -16.46 13.04
CA LYS A 75 -20.58 -15.28 13.63
C LYS A 75 -19.23 -14.99 12.96
N LYS A 76 -18.44 -16.01 12.64
CA LYS A 76 -17.16 -15.84 11.94
C LYS A 76 -17.38 -15.29 10.52
N ILE A 77 -18.33 -15.83 9.76
CA ILE A 77 -18.67 -15.32 8.42
C ILE A 77 -19.08 -13.84 8.48
N ALA A 78 -20.00 -13.49 9.39
CA ALA A 78 -20.47 -12.11 9.53
C ALA A 78 -19.35 -11.16 9.98
N SER A 79 -18.47 -11.62 10.87
CA SER A 79 -17.26 -10.90 11.28
C SER A 79 -16.32 -10.67 10.10
N ASP A 80 -16.04 -11.69 9.28
CA ASP A 80 -15.14 -11.57 8.13
C ASP A 80 -15.69 -10.66 7.03
N GLN A 81 -17.01 -10.68 6.81
CA GLN A 81 -17.70 -9.74 5.93
C GLN A 81 -17.56 -8.30 6.45
N LEU A 82 -17.78 -8.09 7.75
CA LEU A 82 -17.65 -6.78 8.38
C LEU A 82 -16.21 -6.26 8.37
N ASN A 83 -15.24 -7.17 8.55
CA ASN A 83 -13.81 -6.87 8.53
C ASN A 83 -13.26 -6.66 7.09
N GLY A 84 -14.09 -6.76 6.05
CA GLY A 84 -13.68 -6.51 4.65
C GLY A 84 -12.54 -7.41 4.15
N GLY A 85 -12.46 -8.64 4.68
CA GLY A 85 -11.43 -9.63 4.37
C GLY A 85 -10.17 -9.57 5.25
N VAL A 86 -10.17 -8.80 6.34
CA VAL A 86 -9.13 -8.92 7.39
C VAL A 86 -9.48 -10.08 8.31
N GLU A 87 -8.56 -11.02 8.48
CA GLU A 87 -8.74 -12.22 9.31
C GLU A 87 -8.65 -11.91 10.82
N ILE A 88 -9.52 -11.02 11.30
CA ILE A 88 -9.64 -10.74 12.73
C ILE A 88 -10.48 -11.86 13.38
N PRO A 89 -10.05 -12.43 14.52
CA PRO A 89 -10.89 -13.33 15.29
C PRO A 89 -12.23 -12.69 15.68
N SER A 90 -13.33 -13.44 15.59
CA SER A 90 -14.68 -12.91 15.85
C SER A 90 -14.86 -12.35 17.27
N PHE A 91 -14.23 -12.98 18.27
CA PHE A 91 -14.25 -12.46 19.65
C PHE A 91 -13.58 -11.07 19.76
N LEU A 92 -12.54 -10.84 18.96
CA LEU A 92 -11.81 -9.58 18.96
C LEU A 92 -12.61 -8.51 18.22
N THR A 93 -13.32 -8.88 17.15
CA THR A 93 -14.32 -7.99 16.52
C THR A 93 -15.38 -7.53 17.53
N ASP A 94 -15.89 -8.42 18.39
CA ASP A 94 -16.85 -8.04 19.42
C ASP A 94 -16.27 -7.02 20.41
N ILE A 95 -15.04 -7.25 20.89
CA ILE A 95 -14.35 -6.36 21.81
C ILE A 95 -14.15 -4.98 21.17
N LEU A 96 -13.65 -4.95 19.93
CA LEU A 96 -13.38 -3.70 19.22
C LEU A 96 -14.65 -2.90 18.96
N ILE A 97 -15.76 -3.55 18.60
CA ILE A 97 -17.04 -2.85 18.38
C ILE A 97 -17.61 -2.34 19.71
N ARG A 98 -17.59 -3.16 20.78
CA ARG A 98 -18.12 -2.75 22.10
C ARG A 98 -17.33 -1.61 22.71
N LYS A 99 -16.01 -1.61 22.55
CA LYS A 99 -15.12 -0.65 23.20
C LYS A 99 -14.81 0.57 22.34
N TYR A 100 -14.75 0.40 21.02
CA TYR A 100 -14.24 1.41 20.08
C TYR A 100 -15.07 1.48 18.79
N ALA A 101 -16.40 1.54 18.89
CA ALA A 101 -17.32 1.57 17.73
C ALA A 101 -16.93 2.63 16.68
N ASP A 102 -16.61 3.85 17.11
CA ASP A 102 -16.27 4.96 16.21
C ASP A 102 -14.91 4.78 15.51
N TYR A 103 -14.00 4.03 16.13
CA TYR A 103 -12.64 3.80 15.64
C TYR A 103 -12.50 2.47 14.88
N TYR A 104 -13.43 1.54 15.06
CA TYR A 104 -13.40 0.19 14.51
C TYR A 104 -13.24 0.19 12.98
N PHE A 105 -14.08 0.94 12.25
CA PHE A 105 -14.01 0.95 10.78
C PHE A 105 -12.72 1.58 10.26
N TYR A 106 -12.22 2.63 10.94
CA TYR A 106 -10.94 3.23 10.61
C TYR A 106 -9.80 2.20 10.79
N LEU A 107 -9.82 1.48 11.91
CA LEU A 107 -8.83 0.45 12.23
C LEU A 107 -8.86 -0.69 11.21
N VAL A 108 -10.02 -1.28 10.94
CA VAL A 108 -10.21 -2.37 9.96
C VAL A 108 -9.74 -1.93 8.56
N LYS A 109 -10.14 -0.74 8.11
CA LYS A 109 -9.73 -0.19 6.82
C LYS A 109 -8.22 -0.04 6.72
N SER A 110 -7.58 0.40 7.79
CA SER A 110 -6.13 0.60 7.86
C SER A 110 -5.37 -0.74 7.91
N LEU A 111 -5.91 -1.73 8.64
CA LEU A 111 -5.38 -3.10 8.70
C LEU A 111 -5.52 -3.86 7.39
N ARG A 112 -6.53 -3.56 6.55
CA ARG A 112 -6.79 -4.28 5.29
C ARG A 112 -5.58 -4.46 4.38
N THR A 113 -4.71 -3.47 4.32
CA THR A 113 -3.52 -3.49 3.46
C THR A 113 -2.22 -3.81 4.20
N THR A 114 -2.29 -3.87 5.54
CA THR A 114 -1.13 -3.97 6.44
C THR A 114 -1.21 -5.14 7.41
N TRP A 115 -2.26 -5.97 7.36
CA TRP A 115 -2.50 -7.07 8.31
C TRP A 115 -1.31 -8.01 8.48
N LYS A 116 -0.56 -8.28 7.41
CA LYS A 116 0.66 -9.10 7.44
C LYS A 116 1.76 -8.61 8.39
N PHE A 117 1.66 -7.38 8.88
CA PHE A 117 2.58 -6.77 9.85
C PHE A 117 2.08 -6.92 11.30
N PHE A 118 0.92 -7.52 11.51
CA PHE A 118 0.29 -7.67 12.81
C PHE A 118 0.00 -9.14 13.09
N LYS A 119 0.03 -9.50 14.37
CA LYS A 119 -0.37 -10.80 14.90
C LYS A 119 -1.34 -10.58 16.04
N VAL A 120 -2.15 -11.60 16.34
CA VAL A 120 -3.02 -11.60 17.52
C VAL A 120 -2.34 -12.40 18.61
N GLU A 121 -2.09 -11.78 19.76
CA GLU A 121 -1.46 -12.41 20.92
C GLU A 121 -2.24 -11.99 22.19
N ASN A 122 -2.63 -12.98 23.01
CA ASN A 122 -3.45 -12.77 24.22
C ASN A 122 -4.75 -11.98 23.99
N GLY A 123 -5.38 -12.15 22.82
CA GLY A 123 -6.60 -11.42 22.47
C GLY A 123 -6.39 -9.96 22.09
N GLU A 124 -5.15 -9.53 21.86
CA GLU A 124 -4.82 -8.19 21.41
C GLU A 124 -4.14 -8.19 20.04
N ILE A 125 -4.37 -7.14 19.26
CA ILE A 125 -3.60 -6.89 18.02
C ILE A 125 -2.25 -6.32 18.43
N GLN A 126 -1.17 -6.96 17.97
CA GLN A 126 0.20 -6.50 18.19
C GLN A 126 0.96 -6.45 16.86
N CYS A 127 1.77 -5.42 16.68
CA CYS A 127 2.68 -5.34 15.55
C CYS A 127 3.80 -6.37 15.71
N ILE A 128 4.14 -7.08 14.62
CA ILE A 128 5.22 -8.08 14.58
C ILE A 128 6.59 -7.41 14.79
N TYR A 129 6.73 -6.18 14.31
CA TYR A 129 7.95 -5.38 14.42
C TYR A 129 7.88 -4.40 15.57
N SER A 130 9.00 -4.22 16.27
CA SER A 130 9.14 -3.15 17.25
C SER A 130 9.14 -1.76 16.57
N GLU A 131 8.83 -0.71 17.33
CA GLU A 131 8.83 0.66 16.79
C GLU A 131 10.20 1.06 16.22
N ARG A 132 11.29 0.65 16.88
CA ARG A 132 12.66 0.89 16.39
C ARG A 132 12.92 0.19 15.06
N GLU A 133 12.47 -1.06 14.91
CA GLU A 133 12.60 -1.82 13.65
C GLU A 133 11.77 -1.21 12.52
N LEU A 134 10.56 -0.71 12.80
CA LEU A 134 9.74 -0.03 11.81
C LEU A 134 10.43 1.24 11.30
N VAL A 135 10.99 2.05 12.20
CA VAL A 135 11.77 3.25 11.85
C VAL A 135 12.99 2.87 11.02
N PHE A 136 13.76 1.86 11.45
CA PHE A 136 14.95 1.42 10.73
C PHE A 136 14.62 0.91 9.32
N LYS A 137 13.60 0.06 9.18
CA LYS A 137 13.12 -0.40 7.87
C LYS A 137 12.65 0.78 7.01
N GLY A 138 11.95 1.74 7.59
CA GLY A 138 11.53 2.97 6.90
C GLY A 138 12.73 3.76 6.35
N LEU A 139 13.77 3.94 7.17
CA LEU A 139 15.02 4.58 6.75
C LEU A 139 15.74 3.78 5.66
N ALA A 140 15.78 2.46 5.76
CA ALA A 140 16.41 1.60 4.76
C ALA A 140 15.70 1.71 3.39
N TYR A 141 14.37 1.68 3.35
CA TYR A 141 13.61 1.92 2.10
C TYR A 141 13.76 3.36 1.61
N GLY A 142 13.87 4.34 2.52
CA GLY A 142 14.19 5.73 2.17
C GLY A 142 15.55 5.88 1.50
N ALA A 143 16.58 5.23 2.05
CA ALA A 143 17.92 5.20 1.46
C ALA A 143 17.91 4.50 0.10
N LEU A 144 17.20 3.37 -0.02
CA LEU A 144 17.07 2.64 -1.29
C LEU A 144 16.39 3.51 -2.36
N TYR A 145 15.31 4.22 -2.01
CA TYR A 145 14.65 5.19 -2.88
C TYR A 145 15.60 6.28 -3.36
N THR A 146 16.34 6.91 -2.44
CA THR A 146 17.26 8.00 -2.77
C THR A 146 18.41 7.54 -3.66
N VAL A 147 19.03 6.39 -3.36
CA VAL A 147 20.15 5.85 -4.16
C VAL A 147 19.69 5.46 -5.55
N THR A 148 18.57 4.71 -5.66
CA THR A 148 18.07 4.26 -6.95
C THR A 148 17.52 5.41 -7.80
N GLY A 149 16.84 6.39 -7.18
CA GLY A 149 16.37 7.60 -7.84
C GLY A 149 17.52 8.49 -8.35
N SER A 150 18.54 8.73 -7.52
CA SER A 150 19.73 9.50 -7.92
C SER A 150 20.52 8.81 -9.03
N LEU A 151 20.65 7.47 -8.97
CA LEU A 151 21.33 6.70 -10.01
C LEU A 151 20.56 6.75 -11.34
N ALA A 152 19.23 6.61 -11.29
CA ALA A 152 18.39 6.75 -12.48
C ALA A 152 18.52 8.15 -13.10
N PHE A 153 18.50 9.20 -12.27
CA PHE A 153 18.70 10.58 -12.71
C PHE A 153 20.08 10.81 -13.32
N PHE A 154 21.13 10.23 -12.72
CA PHE A 154 22.50 10.33 -13.24
C PHE A 154 22.64 9.67 -14.61
N ILE A 155 22.11 8.45 -14.77
CA ILE A 155 22.11 7.72 -16.05
C ILE A 155 21.36 8.53 -17.11
N PHE A 156 20.20 9.07 -16.76
CA PHE A 156 19.39 9.90 -17.65
C PHE A 156 20.14 11.17 -18.09
N SER A 157 20.71 11.91 -17.13
CA SER A 157 21.36 13.20 -17.39
C SER A 157 22.61 13.07 -18.27
N ASN A 158 23.28 11.91 -18.23
CA ASN A 158 24.49 11.64 -18.99
C ASN A 158 24.26 10.68 -20.17
N PHE A 159 22.99 10.44 -20.55
CA PHE A 159 22.63 9.41 -21.52
C PHE A 159 23.31 9.60 -22.88
N THR A 160 23.29 10.82 -23.41
CA THR A 160 23.94 11.16 -24.69
C THR A 160 25.46 11.03 -24.64
N TRP A 161 26.06 11.39 -23.51
CA TRP A 161 27.50 11.23 -23.25
C TRP A 161 27.91 9.76 -23.19
N PHE A 162 27.08 8.89 -22.60
CA PHE A 162 27.31 7.45 -22.63
C PHE A 162 27.28 6.90 -24.06
N LEU A 163 26.29 7.31 -24.87
CA LEU A 163 26.16 6.84 -26.26
C LEU A 163 27.30 7.32 -27.17
N ALA A 164 27.78 8.54 -26.98
CA ALA A 164 28.81 9.16 -27.81
C ALA A 164 30.19 8.44 -27.75
N ARG A 165 30.39 7.52 -26.79
CA ARG A 165 31.65 6.78 -26.61
C ARG A 165 31.73 5.46 -27.35
N TYR A 166 30.66 5.03 -27.99
CA TYR A 166 30.56 3.72 -28.63
C TYR A 166 30.35 3.85 -30.14
N THR A 167 30.90 2.91 -30.91
CA THR A 167 30.61 2.79 -32.36
C THR A 167 29.11 2.54 -32.58
N SER A 168 28.56 2.88 -33.76
CA SER A 168 27.10 2.91 -33.99
C SER A 168 26.37 1.64 -33.56
N ASP A 169 26.91 0.47 -33.88
CA ASP A 169 26.28 -0.83 -33.56
C ASP A 169 26.36 -1.13 -32.06
N SER A 170 27.49 -0.80 -31.42
CA SER A 170 27.64 -0.92 -29.96
C SER A 170 26.84 0.15 -29.19
N ALA A 171 26.59 1.31 -29.78
CA ALA A 171 25.86 2.41 -29.16
C ALA A 171 24.37 2.06 -29.01
N LEU A 172 23.77 1.39 -30.01
CA LEU A 172 22.37 0.95 -29.95
C LEU A 172 22.14 -0.07 -28.83
N ASN A 173 22.98 -1.11 -28.76
CA ASN A 173 22.90 -2.11 -27.69
C ASN A 173 23.13 -1.51 -26.29
N THR A 174 24.07 -0.58 -26.19
CA THR A 174 24.35 0.15 -24.94
C THR A 174 23.17 1.03 -24.54
N GLY A 175 22.57 1.75 -25.48
CA GLY A 175 21.38 2.58 -25.24
C GLY A 175 20.19 1.77 -24.76
N MET A 176 19.91 0.64 -25.40
CA MET A 176 18.85 -0.28 -24.97
C MET A 176 19.09 -0.82 -23.56
N THR A 177 20.34 -1.20 -23.25
CA THR A 177 20.71 -1.68 -21.91
C THR A 177 20.52 -0.59 -20.84
N LEU A 178 20.90 0.66 -21.15
CA LEU A 178 20.73 1.80 -20.25
C LEU A 178 19.25 2.14 -20.03
N ILE A 179 18.40 2.03 -21.06
CA ILE A 179 16.95 2.23 -20.93
C ILE A 179 16.33 1.15 -20.04
N ILE A 180 16.68 -0.13 -20.25
CA ILE A 180 16.19 -1.24 -19.42
C ILE A 180 16.60 -1.04 -17.96
N LEU A 181 17.86 -0.67 -17.73
CA LEU A 181 18.37 -0.38 -16.39
C LEU A 181 17.63 0.80 -15.75
N LEU A 182 17.35 1.87 -16.50
CA LEU A 182 16.63 3.03 -16.01
C LEU A 182 15.19 2.69 -15.61
N VAL A 183 14.48 1.90 -16.43
CA VAL A 183 13.14 1.40 -16.10
C VAL A 183 13.17 0.55 -14.83
N PHE A 184 14.14 -0.37 -14.71
CA PHE A 184 14.31 -1.19 -13.52
C PHE A 184 14.54 -0.33 -12.26
N LEU A 185 15.45 0.64 -12.32
CA LEU A 185 15.73 1.54 -11.19
C LEU A 185 14.50 2.35 -10.77
N LEU A 186 13.70 2.83 -11.73
CA LEU A 186 12.44 3.53 -11.45
C LEU A 186 11.42 2.61 -10.77
N PHE A 187 11.30 1.35 -11.20
CA PHE A 187 10.43 0.37 -10.53
C PHE A 187 10.87 0.12 -9.09
N VAL A 188 12.17 -0.04 -8.83
CA VAL A 188 12.70 -0.23 -7.48
C VAL A 188 12.46 1.02 -6.61
N ALA A 189 12.66 2.22 -7.16
CA ALA A 189 12.40 3.47 -6.45
C ALA A 189 10.91 3.60 -6.08
N LEU A 190 10.00 3.38 -7.03
CA LEU A 190 8.55 3.40 -6.78
C LEU A 190 8.13 2.33 -5.75
N GLY A 191 8.66 1.11 -5.87
CA GLY A 191 8.39 0.04 -4.90
C GLY A 191 8.87 0.40 -3.49
N SER A 192 10.03 1.03 -3.38
CA SER A 192 10.58 1.53 -2.11
C SER A 192 9.68 2.60 -1.51
N LEU A 193 9.21 3.55 -2.32
CA LEU A 193 8.29 4.60 -1.89
C LEU A 193 6.96 4.03 -1.36
N VAL A 194 6.38 3.05 -2.06
CA VAL A 194 5.16 2.35 -1.61
C VAL A 194 5.38 1.66 -0.27
N MET A 195 6.54 1.04 -0.06
CA MET A 195 6.88 0.39 1.21
C MET A 195 7.05 1.40 2.35
N ILE A 196 7.63 2.58 2.10
CA ILE A 196 7.72 3.66 3.10
C ILE A 196 6.32 4.04 3.58
N PHE A 197 5.39 4.32 2.66
CA PHE A 197 4.01 4.66 3.03
C PHE A 197 3.33 3.55 3.83
N LYS A 198 3.51 2.29 3.44
CA LYS A 198 2.98 1.14 4.20
C LYS A 198 3.55 1.07 5.62
N LEU A 199 4.84 1.30 5.79
CA LEU A 199 5.49 1.27 7.11
C LEU A 199 5.04 2.44 7.99
N ILE A 200 4.82 3.62 7.42
CA ILE A 200 4.21 4.76 8.14
C ILE A 200 2.82 4.39 8.63
N THR A 201 1.96 3.85 7.76
CA THR A 201 0.62 3.39 8.16
C THR A 201 0.67 2.31 9.25
N VAL A 202 1.58 1.34 9.15
CA VAL A 202 1.78 0.33 10.22
C VAL A 202 2.16 0.99 11.54
N ARG A 203 3.06 1.97 11.51
CA ARG A 203 3.48 2.69 12.71
C ARG A 203 2.32 3.46 13.33
N ASP A 204 1.53 4.17 12.52
CA ASP A 204 0.39 4.97 13.00
C ASP A 204 -0.70 4.08 13.62
N ILE A 205 -0.98 2.92 13.01
CA ILE A 205 -1.89 1.90 13.57
C ILE A 205 -1.34 1.40 14.91
N ASN A 206 -0.05 1.06 14.97
CA ASN A 206 0.57 0.53 16.19
C ASN A 206 0.54 1.56 17.33
N GLN A 207 0.82 2.83 17.04
CA GLN A 207 0.73 3.92 18.01
C GLN A 207 -0.71 4.11 18.48
N SER A 208 -1.67 4.10 17.56
CA SER A 208 -3.09 4.22 17.91
C SER A 208 -3.55 3.05 18.79
N LEU A 209 -3.16 1.82 18.47
CA LEU A 209 -3.43 0.64 19.30
C LEU A 209 -2.83 0.79 20.71
N ASN A 210 -1.61 1.31 20.83
CA ASN A 210 -0.98 1.55 22.13
C ASN A 210 -1.68 2.64 22.93
N LEU A 211 -2.12 3.73 22.29
CA LEU A 211 -2.89 4.79 22.94
C LEU A 211 -4.24 4.26 23.45
N LEU A 212 -4.91 3.42 22.66
CA LEU A 212 -6.15 2.77 23.08
C LEU A 212 -5.92 1.90 24.33
N LYS A 213 -4.84 1.11 24.37
CA LYS A 213 -4.47 0.32 25.57
C LYS A 213 -4.18 1.18 26.79
N GLN A 214 -3.42 2.27 26.63
CA GLN A 214 -3.14 3.19 27.74
C GLN A 214 -4.41 3.86 28.27
N SER A 215 -5.34 4.22 27.39
CA SER A 215 -6.61 4.82 27.79
C SER A 215 -7.49 3.87 28.60
N GLU A 216 -7.35 2.55 28.42
CA GLU A 216 -8.04 1.54 29.23
C GLU A 216 -7.42 1.37 30.60
N ASN A 217 -6.08 1.24 30.67
CA ASN A 217 -5.37 1.09 31.95
C ASN A 217 -5.57 2.29 32.89
N ASN A 218 -5.83 3.48 32.34
CA ASN A 218 -6.11 4.68 33.13
C ASN A 218 -7.58 4.79 33.58
N ARG A 219 -8.48 3.94 33.06
CA ARG A 219 -9.92 3.90 33.41
C ARG A 219 -10.28 2.75 34.36
N SER A 220 -9.39 1.76 34.51
CA SER A 220 -9.47 0.66 35.48
C SER A 220 -8.84 1.03 36.80
#